data_AF-A0A1A3PQ04-F1
#
_entry.id   AF-A0A1A3PQ04-F1
#
_cell.length_a   1.000
_cell.length_b   1.000
_cell.length_c   1.000
_cell.angle_alpha   90.00
_cell.angle_beta   90.00
_cell.angle_gamma   90.00
#
_symmetry.space_group_name_H-M   'P 1'
#
loop_
_entity.id
_entity.type
_entity.pdbx_description
1 polymer ?
#
loop_
_entity_poly.entity_id
_entity_poly.type
_entity_poly.pdbx_seq_one_letter_code
_entity_poly.pdbx_strand_id
1 'polypeptide(L)'
;MEVTIIGVFVMADASINFVSWAVEIFGSSTHLVQAFVTGYGLLFDGGYYLGFNTLMLGGATGAGEKGWGVMAVMLLFPIRVVAVWAFLEMKRWGYDFMVLTSWMYAITFFGYLVNVTQDFDVRFGASRFGVVGWWAVFIWYLTPYVVLPWLYALNREKWNK
;
A
#
# COMPACT_ATOMS: atom_id res chain seq x y z
N MET A 1 2.64 -25.65 2.20
CA MET A 1 1.63 -25.07 1.29
C MET A 1 1.15 -23.72 1.79
N GLU A 2 0.76 -23.59 3.06
CA GLU A 2 0.29 -22.31 3.64
C GLU A 2 1.33 -21.17 3.55
N VAL A 3 2.61 -21.46 3.82
CA VAL A 3 3.71 -20.47 3.74
C VAL A 3 3.84 -19.86 2.35
N THR A 4 3.72 -20.70 1.32
CA THR A 4 3.81 -20.28 -0.08
C THR A 4 2.62 -19.39 -0.47
N ILE A 5 1.40 -19.73 -0.06
CA ILE A 5 0.19 -18.95 -0.39
C ILE A 5 0.27 -17.56 0.24
N ILE A 6 0.58 -17.48 1.54
CA ILE A 6 0.70 -16.20 2.24
C ILE A 6 1.86 -15.38 1.68
N GLY A 7 3.00 -16.01 1.41
CA GLY A 7 4.15 -15.31 0.83
C GLY A 7 3.86 -14.75 -0.57
N VAL A 8 3.20 -15.51 -1.44
CA VAL A 8 2.80 -15.00 -2.77
C VAL A 8 1.80 -13.85 -2.65
N PHE A 9 0.80 -13.97 -1.75
CA PHE A 9 -0.17 -12.90 -1.53
C PHE A 9 0.51 -11.61 -1.05
N VAL A 10 1.39 -11.70 -0.05
CA VAL A 10 2.13 -10.54 0.47
C VAL A 10 3.08 -9.96 -0.58
N MET A 11 3.72 -10.81 -1.39
CA MET A 11 4.61 -10.35 -2.46
C MET A 11 3.84 -9.59 -3.53
N ALA A 12 2.70 -10.11 -3.98
CA ALA A 12 1.85 -9.45 -4.96
C ALA A 12 1.35 -8.10 -4.46
N ASP A 13 0.79 -8.08 -3.24
CA ASP A 13 0.30 -6.87 -2.58
C ASP A 13 1.41 -5.80 -2.44
N ALA A 14 2.56 -6.16 -1.86
CA ALA A 14 3.67 -5.22 -1.68
C ALA A 14 4.21 -4.70 -3.02
N SER A 15 4.27 -5.56 -4.05
CA SER A 15 4.77 -5.18 -5.38
C SER A 15 3.82 -4.24 -6.11
N ILE A 16 2.51 -4.52 -6.07
CA ILE A 16 1.49 -3.65 -6.67
C ILE A 16 1.55 -2.28 -6.01
N ASN A 17 1.56 -2.24 -4.68
CA ASN A 17 1.64 -0.98 -3.94
C ASN A 17 2.93 -0.21 -4.22
N PHE A 18 4.07 -0.89 -4.24
CA PHE A 18 5.36 -0.28 -4.58
C PHE A 18 5.30 0.38 -5.95
N VAL A 19 4.89 -0.37 -6.97
CA VAL A 19 4.85 0.13 -8.35
C VAL A 19 3.83 1.27 -8.48
N SER A 20 2.60 1.08 -8.00
CA SER A 20 1.53 2.07 -8.12
C SER A 20 1.90 3.40 -7.47
N TRP A 21 2.50 3.37 -6.27
CA TRP A 21 2.89 4.60 -5.59
C TRP A 21 4.20 5.16 -6.13
N ALA A 22 5.14 4.31 -6.59
CA ALA A 22 6.37 4.79 -7.21
C ALA A 22 6.10 5.51 -8.54
N VAL A 23 5.21 5.00 -9.39
CA VAL A 23 4.85 5.69 -10.64
C VAL A 23 4.08 6.98 -10.37
N GLU A 24 3.33 7.04 -9.28
CA GLU A 24 2.65 8.25 -8.84
C GLU A 24 3.61 9.33 -8.33
N ILE A 25 4.75 8.96 -7.73
CA ILE A 25 5.75 9.91 -7.24
C ILE A 25 6.73 10.29 -8.36
N PHE A 26 7.30 9.31 -9.05
CA PHE A 26 8.41 9.52 -9.98
C PHE A 26 7.97 9.62 -11.45
N GLY A 27 6.78 9.12 -11.79
CA GLY A 27 6.23 9.08 -13.15
C GLY A 27 5.01 9.99 -13.37
N SER A 28 4.71 10.85 -12.40
CA SER A 28 3.49 11.68 -12.32
C SER A 28 3.24 12.59 -13.53
N SER A 29 4.32 12.99 -14.22
CA SER A 29 4.26 13.84 -15.40
C SER A 29 3.98 13.09 -16.71
N THR A 30 3.96 11.75 -16.71
CA THR A 30 3.68 10.99 -17.93
C THR A 30 2.19 10.95 -18.24
N HIS A 31 1.82 11.04 -19.52
CA HIS A 31 0.40 11.00 -19.94
C HIS A 31 -0.30 9.70 -19.52
N LEU A 32 0.43 8.58 -19.54
CA LEU A 32 -0.08 7.29 -19.12
C LEU A 32 -0.46 7.32 -17.63
N VAL A 33 0.46 7.78 -16.77
CA VAL A 33 0.21 7.86 -15.33
C VAL A 33 -0.91 8.85 -15.04
N GLN A 34 -0.94 10.02 -15.69
CA GLN A 34 -2.03 10.97 -15.50
C GLN A 34 -3.38 10.37 -15.87
N ALA A 35 -3.51 9.73 -17.03
CA ALA A 35 -4.76 9.11 -17.44
C ALA A 35 -5.22 8.02 -16.46
N PHE A 36 -4.31 7.15 -16.00
CA PHE A 36 -4.66 6.08 -15.07
C PHE A 36 -4.94 6.58 -13.66
N VAL A 37 -4.06 7.41 -13.09
CA VAL A 37 -4.13 7.83 -11.69
C VAL A 37 -5.25 8.83 -11.47
N THR A 38 -5.42 9.82 -12.36
CA THR A 38 -6.55 10.76 -12.26
C THR A 38 -7.87 10.09 -12.61
N GLY A 39 -7.87 9.12 -13.54
CA GLY A 39 -9.04 8.27 -13.82
C GLY A 39 -9.45 7.44 -12.61
N TYR A 40 -8.48 6.82 -11.92
CA TYR A 40 -8.72 6.11 -10.66
C TYR A 40 -9.30 7.06 -9.59
N GLY A 41 -8.69 8.24 -9.41
CA GLY A 41 -9.19 9.25 -8.47
C GLY A 41 -10.62 9.70 -8.78
N LEU A 42 -10.93 9.96 -10.04
CA LEU A 42 -12.28 10.34 -10.48
C LEU A 42 -13.32 9.24 -10.18
N LEU A 43 -12.94 7.97 -10.28
CA LEU A 43 -13.86 6.86 -10.06
C LEU A 43 -14.04 6.54 -8.58
N PHE A 44 -12.96 6.46 -7.80
CA PHE A 44 -12.98 5.79 -6.50
C PHE A 44 -12.79 6.72 -5.31
N ASP A 45 -11.80 7.61 -5.28
CA ASP A 45 -11.37 8.24 -4.02
C ASP A 45 -11.14 9.76 -4.04
N GLY A 46 -11.29 10.41 -5.19
CA GLY A 46 -11.11 11.85 -5.41
C GLY A 46 -9.71 12.42 -5.19
N GLY A 47 -8.87 11.81 -4.35
CA GLY A 47 -7.58 12.38 -3.93
C GLY A 47 -6.50 12.34 -5.01
N TYR A 48 -6.58 11.36 -5.91
CA TYR A 48 -5.71 11.29 -7.09
C TYR A 48 -6.19 12.13 -8.28
N TYR A 49 -7.34 12.81 -8.14
CA TYR A 49 -7.93 13.67 -9.16
C TYR A 49 -7.86 15.15 -8.78
N LEU A 50 -8.19 15.46 -7.52
CA LEU A 50 -8.20 16.81 -7.00
C LEU A 50 -6.78 17.32 -6.76
N GLY A 51 -6.39 18.38 -7.48
CA GLY A 51 -5.08 19.02 -7.29
C GLY A 51 -3.89 18.19 -7.77
N PHE A 52 -4.11 17.12 -8.55
CA PHE A 52 -3.04 16.26 -9.06
C PHE A 52 -1.93 17.07 -9.75
N ASN A 53 -0.68 16.78 -9.42
CA ASN A 53 0.52 17.47 -9.90
C ASN A 53 0.68 18.95 -9.49
N THR A 54 -0.03 19.44 -8.47
CA THR A 54 0.18 20.82 -7.97
C THR A 54 1.35 20.97 -6.98
N LEU A 55 1.85 19.85 -6.42
CA LEU A 55 3.03 19.84 -5.55
C LEU A 55 4.34 19.71 -6.34
N MET A 56 5.46 20.10 -5.71
CA MET A 56 6.80 20.04 -6.30
C MET A 56 7.20 18.65 -6.82
N LEU A 57 6.86 17.58 -6.09
CA LEU A 57 7.14 16.20 -6.49
C LEU A 57 6.04 15.60 -7.38
N GLY A 58 5.03 16.38 -7.75
CA GLY A 58 3.85 15.92 -8.47
C GLY A 58 2.99 14.93 -7.67
N GLY A 59 2.00 14.33 -8.34
CA GLY A 59 1.07 13.35 -7.82
C GLY A 59 -0.09 13.91 -7.00
N ALA A 60 -0.72 13.08 -6.17
CA ALA A 60 -1.79 13.40 -5.25
C ALA A 60 -1.36 14.41 -4.19
N THR A 61 -2.31 15.26 -3.81
CA THR A 61 -2.08 16.43 -2.98
C THR A 61 -2.94 16.47 -1.73
N GLY A 62 -3.62 15.36 -1.42
CA GLY A 62 -4.32 15.20 -0.15
C GLY A 62 -3.40 15.42 1.05
N ALA A 63 -3.99 15.86 2.16
CA ALA A 63 -3.24 16.15 3.38
C ALA A 63 -2.38 14.95 3.80
N GLY A 64 -1.07 15.15 3.92
CA GLY A 64 -0.12 14.11 4.35
C GLY A 64 0.13 12.96 3.36
N GLU A 65 -0.72 12.74 2.36
CA GLU A 65 -0.65 11.60 1.44
C GLU A 65 0.70 11.47 0.74
N LYS A 66 1.26 12.60 0.29
CA LYS A 66 2.57 12.60 -0.37
C LYS A 66 3.69 12.13 0.56
N GLY A 67 3.67 12.55 1.83
CA GLY A 67 4.65 12.13 2.82
C GLY A 67 4.55 10.64 3.13
N TRP A 68 3.32 10.12 3.27
CA TRP A 68 3.07 8.69 3.42
C TRP A 68 3.51 7.89 2.20
N GLY A 69 3.25 8.42 1.00
CA GLY A 69 3.69 7.85 -0.27
C GLY A 69 5.21 7.67 -0.34
N VAL A 70 5.95 8.75 -0.09
CA VAL A 70 7.42 8.73 -0.09
C VAL A 70 7.96 7.76 0.95
N MET A 71 7.42 7.77 2.17
CA MET A 71 7.84 6.84 3.23
C MET A 71 7.60 5.39 2.80
N ALA A 72 6.43 5.07 2.28
CA ALA A 72 6.08 3.70 1.93
C ALA A 72 6.89 3.17 0.74
N VAL A 73 7.11 4.01 -0.28
CA VAL A 73 7.90 3.65 -1.47
C VAL A 73 9.39 3.52 -1.15
N MET A 74 9.95 4.41 -0.32
CA MET A 74 11.39 4.40 -0.02
C MET A 74 11.77 3.40 1.07
N LEU A 75 10.83 3.01 1.94
CA LEU A 75 11.12 2.15 3.10
C LEU A 75 10.23 0.91 3.13
N LEU A 76 8.91 1.08 3.35
CA LEU A 76 8.04 -0.04 3.69
C LEU A 76 8.02 -1.13 2.61
N PHE A 77 7.64 -0.79 1.38
CA PHE A 77 7.38 -1.80 0.36
C PHE A 77 8.66 -2.51 -0.11
N PRO A 78 9.81 -1.84 -0.34
CA PRO A 78 11.05 -2.54 -0.65
C PRO A 78 11.48 -3.52 0.44
N ILE A 79 11.44 -3.10 1.71
CA ILE A 79 11.80 -3.98 2.83
C ILE A 79 10.83 -5.17 2.89
N ARG A 80 9.54 -4.93 2.68
CA ARG A 80 8.51 -5.98 2.69
C ARG A 80 8.69 -7.00 1.56
N VAL A 81 9.02 -6.56 0.34
CA VAL A 81 9.31 -7.44 -0.81
C VAL A 81 10.54 -8.32 -0.51
N VAL A 82 11.59 -7.75 0.07
CA VAL A 82 12.79 -8.52 0.45
C VAL A 82 12.49 -9.48 1.61
N ALA A 83 11.71 -9.04 2.59
CA ALA A 83 11.30 -9.86 3.72
C ALA A 83 10.51 -11.08 3.27
N VAL A 84 9.54 -10.90 2.36
CA VAL A 84 8.71 -12.00 1.86
C VAL A 84 9.48 -12.94 0.94
N TRP A 85 10.45 -12.46 0.16
CA TRP A 85 11.37 -13.32 -0.57
C TRP A 85 12.15 -14.23 0.39
N ALA A 86 12.76 -13.66 1.42
CA ALA A 86 13.50 -14.43 2.42
C ALA A 86 12.61 -15.37 3.24
N PHE A 87 11.36 -14.95 3.47
CA PHE A 87 10.33 -15.76 4.09
C PHE A 87 9.97 -16.99 3.26
N LEU A 88 9.82 -16.85 1.94
CA LEU A 88 9.59 -17.97 1.04
C LEU A 88 10.79 -18.94 0.99
N GLU A 89 12.01 -18.43 1.19
CA GLU A 89 13.24 -19.21 1.36
C GLU A 89 13.42 -19.80 2.77
N MET A 90 12.40 -19.74 3.63
CA MET A 90 12.42 -20.27 4.99
C MET A 90 13.52 -19.68 5.90
N LYS A 91 13.99 -18.45 5.63
CA LYS A 91 15.03 -17.77 6.43
C LYS A 91 14.40 -17.10 7.66
N ARG A 92 14.98 -17.29 8.84
CA ARG A 92 14.46 -16.73 10.11
C ARG A 92 14.37 -15.21 10.10
N TRP A 93 15.38 -14.53 9.57
CA TRP A 93 15.31 -13.08 9.45
C TRP A 93 14.17 -12.64 8.51
N GLY A 94 13.86 -13.42 7.46
CA GLY A 94 12.72 -13.16 6.59
C GLY A 94 11.40 -13.19 7.35
N TYR A 95 11.22 -14.19 8.21
CA TYR A 95 10.10 -14.25 9.16
C TYR A 95 10.04 -13.06 10.10
N ASP A 96 11.15 -12.70 10.75
CA ASP A 96 11.19 -11.59 11.70
C ASP A 96 10.84 -10.25 11.03
N PHE A 97 11.36 -10.01 9.82
CA PHE A 97 11.03 -8.82 9.03
C PHE A 97 9.63 -8.87 8.43
N MET A 98 9.05 -10.04 8.16
CA MET A 98 7.65 -10.17 7.76
C MET A 98 6.71 -9.71 8.86
N VAL A 99 7.00 -10.04 10.12
CA VAL A 99 6.24 -9.52 11.27
C VAL A 99 6.38 -8.00 11.38
N LEU A 100 7.62 -7.49 11.34
CA LEU A 100 7.91 -6.06 11.43
C LEU A 100 7.20 -5.26 10.34
N THR A 101 7.40 -5.64 9.07
CA THR A 101 6.81 -4.93 7.94
C THR A 101 5.29 -5.06 7.90
N SER A 102 4.71 -6.13 8.46
CA SER A 102 3.25 -6.24 8.55
C SER A 102 2.66 -5.25 9.56
N TRP A 103 3.35 -5.00 10.68
CA TRP A 103 2.99 -3.92 11.59
C TRP A 103 3.18 -2.53 10.98
N MET A 104 4.32 -2.30 10.32
CA MET A 104 4.55 -1.03 9.60
C MET A 104 3.47 -0.78 8.55
N TYR A 105 3.00 -1.83 7.87
CA TYR A 105 1.92 -1.72 6.91
C TYR A 105 0.57 -1.44 7.59
N ALA A 106 0.24 -2.11 8.68
CA ALA A 106 -0.96 -1.78 9.46
C ALA A 106 -0.98 -0.29 9.90
N ILE A 107 0.17 0.23 10.33
CA ILE A 107 0.35 1.66 10.68
C ILE A 107 0.17 2.55 9.45
N THR A 108 0.77 2.19 8.33
CA THR A 108 0.66 2.96 7.07
C THR A 108 -0.78 3.01 6.58
N PHE A 109 -1.49 1.89 6.67
CA PHE A 109 -2.91 1.82 6.33
C PHE A 109 -3.74 2.71 7.25
N PHE A 110 -3.52 2.65 8.57
CA PHE A 110 -4.20 3.54 9.50
C PHE A 110 -3.90 5.03 9.21
N GLY A 111 -2.64 5.38 8.95
CA GLY A 111 -2.24 6.73 8.56
C GLY A 111 -2.93 7.21 7.28
N TYR A 112 -3.03 6.33 6.28
CA TYR A 112 -3.80 6.59 5.06
C TYR A 112 -5.29 6.82 5.34
N LEU A 113 -5.92 5.98 6.17
CA LEU A 113 -7.32 6.18 6.58
C LEU A 113 -7.53 7.56 7.22
N VAL A 114 -6.64 7.95 8.13
CA VAL A 114 -6.70 9.28 8.76
C VAL A 114 -6.62 10.38 7.70
N ASN A 115 -5.68 10.33 6.75
CA ASN A 115 -5.58 11.35 5.69
C ASN A 115 -6.85 11.44 4.85
N VAL A 116 -7.39 10.30 4.42
CA VAL A 116 -8.58 10.26 3.57
C VAL A 116 -9.81 10.81 4.30
N THR A 117 -9.89 10.61 5.62
CA THR A 117 -10.98 11.17 6.44
C THR A 117 -10.90 12.69 6.62
N GLN A 118 -9.72 13.32 6.50
CA GLN A 118 -9.61 14.79 6.64
C GLN A 118 -10.37 15.55 5.56
N ASP A 119 -10.38 15.02 4.34
CA ASP A 119 -11.04 15.61 3.18
C ASP A 119 -12.21 14.74 2.68
N PHE A 120 -12.85 13.97 3.57
CA PHE A 120 -13.81 12.92 3.21
C PHE A 120 -14.90 13.41 2.25
N ASP A 121 -15.62 14.48 2.62
CA ASP A 121 -16.74 15.01 1.84
C ASP A 121 -16.29 15.52 0.46
N VAL A 122 -15.12 16.15 0.41
CA VAL A 122 -14.53 16.69 -0.81
C VAL A 122 -14.09 15.55 -1.74
N ARG A 123 -13.41 14.55 -1.19
CA ARG A 123 -12.86 13.40 -1.92
C ARG A 123 -13.96 12.50 -2.47
N PHE A 124 -14.83 12.01 -1.60
CA PHE A 124 -15.89 11.08 -1.99
C PHE A 124 -17.09 11.76 -2.63
N GLY A 125 -17.28 13.06 -2.42
CA GLY A 125 -18.25 13.86 -3.18
C GLY A 125 -17.80 14.15 -4.62
N ALA A 126 -16.49 14.20 -4.87
CA ALA A 126 -15.93 14.34 -6.22
C ALA A 126 -15.77 13.01 -6.97
N SER A 127 -15.78 11.87 -6.28
CA SER A 127 -15.63 10.56 -6.90
C SER A 127 -16.96 9.99 -7.38
N ARG A 128 -16.95 9.31 -8.53
CA ARG A 128 -18.16 8.79 -9.18
C ARG A 128 -18.85 7.69 -8.39
N PHE A 129 -18.08 6.82 -7.74
CA PHE A 129 -18.60 5.69 -6.98
C PHE A 129 -18.59 5.93 -5.46
N GLY A 130 -18.12 7.11 -5.02
CA GLY A 130 -18.07 7.49 -3.63
C GLY A 130 -17.31 6.49 -2.75
N VAL A 131 -17.65 6.52 -1.46
CA VAL A 131 -17.04 5.64 -0.45
C VAL A 131 -17.26 4.15 -0.73
N VAL A 132 -18.36 3.78 -1.39
CA VAL A 132 -18.66 2.38 -1.73
C VAL A 132 -17.69 1.86 -2.77
N GLY A 133 -17.44 2.64 -3.83
CA GLY A 133 -16.45 2.28 -4.85
C GLY A 133 -15.05 2.16 -4.27
N TRP A 134 -14.68 3.07 -3.38
CA TRP A 134 -13.40 3.00 -2.66
C TRP A 134 -13.29 1.70 -1.86
N TRP A 135 -14.25 1.34 -1.00
CA TRP A 135 -14.18 0.09 -0.24
C TRP A 135 -14.07 -1.17 -1.12
N ALA A 136 -14.74 -1.18 -2.28
CA ALA A 136 -14.68 -2.30 -3.22
C ALA A 136 -13.26 -2.55 -3.76
N VAL A 137 -12.45 -1.49 -3.91
CA VAL A 137 -11.05 -1.60 -4.37
C VAL A 137 -10.06 -1.64 -3.20
N PHE A 138 -10.41 -1.12 -2.03
CA PHE A 138 -9.49 -0.97 -0.90
C PHE A 138 -9.35 -2.19 0.00
N ILE A 139 -10.17 -3.23 -0.18
CA ILE A 139 -10.15 -4.45 0.64
C ILE A 139 -8.77 -5.13 0.65
N TRP A 140 -7.96 -4.91 -0.39
CA TRP A 140 -6.61 -5.47 -0.51
C TRP A 140 -5.61 -4.85 0.45
N TYR A 141 -5.81 -3.63 0.95
CA TYR A 141 -4.94 -3.04 1.98
C TYR A 141 -5.11 -3.71 3.37
N LEU A 142 -6.04 -4.66 3.51
CA LEU A 142 -6.25 -5.41 4.74
C LEU A 142 -5.27 -6.58 4.92
N THR A 143 -4.36 -6.81 3.96
CA THR A 143 -3.30 -7.83 4.03
C THR A 143 -2.64 -7.96 5.41
N PRO A 144 -2.17 -6.88 6.09
CA PRO A 144 -1.54 -7.04 7.40
C PRO A 144 -2.46 -7.65 8.46
N TYR A 145 -3.77 -7.40 8.41
CA TYR A 145 -4.72 -7.96 9.38
C TYR A 145 -4.98 -9.45 9.18
N VAL A 146 -4.79 -9.96 7.97
CA VAL A 146 -4.85 -11.40 7.66
C VAL A 146 -3.51 -12.08 7.98
N VAL A 147 -2.40 -11.40 7.64
CA VAL A 147 -1.06 -11.98 7.73
C VAL A 147 -0.52 -12.01 9.15
N LEU A 148 -0.75 -10.98 9.97
CA LEU A 148 -0.23 -10.90 11.33
C LEU A 148 -0.67 -12.08 12.21
N PRO A 149 -1.97 -12.42 12.34
CA PRO A 149 -2.41 -13.56 13.14
C PRO A 149 -1.77 -14.87 12.67
N TRP A 150 -1.67 -15.04 11.35
CA TRP A 150 -1.07 -16.23 10.77
C TRP A 150 0.43 -16.32 11.06
N LEU A 151 1.19 -15.23 10.92
CA LEU A 151 2.62 -15.20 11.28
C LEU A 151 2.85 -15.58 12.74
N TYR A 152 2.03 -15.04 13.66
CA TYR A 152 2.12 -15.38 15.09
C TYR A 152 1.70 -16.82 15.42
N ALA A 153 0.92 -17.47 14.55
CA ALA A 153 0.57 -18.88 14.70
C ALA A 153 1.69 -19.84 14.25
N LEU A 154 2.68 -19.36 13.49
CA LEU A 154 3.78 -20.19 13.02
C LEU A 154 4.80 -20.49 14.12
N ASN A 155 5.33 -21.71 14.10
CA ASN A 155 6.48 -22.03 14.93
C ASN A 155 7.77 -21.44 14.32
N ARG A 156 8.27 -20.35 14.91
CA ARG A 156 9.53 -19.67 14.56
C ARG A 156 10.77 -20.58 14.59
N GLU A 157 10.75 -21.68 15.35
CA GLU A 157 11.88 -22.60 15.46
C GLU A 157 12.15 -23.39 14.18
N LYS A 158 11.11 -23.60 13.35
CA LYS A 158 11.19 -24.33 12.08
C LYS A 158 11.91 -23.56 10.96
N TRP A 159 12.29 -22.32 11.22
CA TRP A 159 12.94 -21.42 10.26
C TRP A 159 14.46 -21.56 10.36
N ASN A 160 15.12 -21.59 9.20
CA ASN A 160 16.57 -21.68 9.09
C ASN A 160 17.20 -20.46 9.77
N LYS A 161 18.25 -20.68 10.58
CA LYS A 161 18.96 -19.59 11.26
C LYS A 161 19.55 -18.61 10.26
#